data_AF-A0A2E3Y181-F1
#
_entry.id   AF-A0A2E3Y181-F1
#
_cell.length_a   1.000
_cell.length_b   1.000
_cell.length_c   1.000
_cell.angle_alpha   90.00
_cell.angle_beta   90.00
_cell.angle_gamma   90.00
#
_symmetry.space_group_name_H-M   'P 1'
#
loop_
_entity.id
_entity.type
_entity.pdbx_description
1 polymer ?
#
loop_
_entity_poly.entity_id
_entity_poly.type
_entity_poly.pdbx_seq_one_letter_code
_entity_poly.pdbx_strand_id
1 'polypeptide(L)'
;METKIPPPIVTLAFGLLIYFTKEIFPAIENQLTFYVGILLMFLGLFIFISAVTSFKSSKTTVNPINPEKATKLVTEKIFKYSRNPMYLGMTTILGSLALFFNIIGG
;
A
#
# COMPACT_ATOMS: atom_id res chain seq x y z
N MET A 1 9.57 7.61 13.21
CA MET A 1 8.42 8.29 12.59
C MET A 1 7.29 8.23 13.59
N GLU A 2 6.77 9.37 14.04
CA GLU A 2 5.55 9.41 14.85
C GLU A 2 4.34 9.39 13.91
N THR A 3 3.81 8.21 13.63
CA THR A 3 2.59 8.09 12.80
C THR A 3 1.37 8.32 13.67
N LYS A 4 0.66 9.44 13.47
CA LYS A 4 -0.58 9.76 14.19
C LYS A 4 -1.83 9.10 13.59
N ILE A 5 -1.79 8.76 12.30
CA ILE A 5 -2.90 8.16 11.57
C ILE A 5 -2.48 6.77 11.09
N PRO A 6 -3.31 5.73 11.29
CA PRO A 6 -3.04 4.39 10.76
C PRO A 6 -2.81 4.44 9.25
N PRO A 7 -1.72 3.86 8.73
CA PRO A 7 -1.42 3.89 7.31
C PRO A 7 -2.54 3.38 6.39
N PRO A 8 -3.32 2.33 6.74
CA PRO A 8 -4.45 1.91 5.91
C PRO A 8 -5.53 2.99 5.73
N ILE A 9 -5.73 3.86 6.72
CA ILE A 9 -6.68 4.98 6.62
C ILE A 9 -6.16 6.02 5.63
N VAL A 10 -4.85 6.31 5.68
CA VAL A 10 -4.20 7.21 4.72
C VAL A 10 -4.34 6.65 3.30
N THR A 11 -4.04 5.36 3.11
CA THR A 11 -4.19 4.68 1.81
C THR A 11 -5.63 4.75 1.29
N LEU A 12 -6.63 4.51 2.14
CA LEU A 12 -8.03 4.61 1.74
C LEU A 12 -8.40 6.04 1.34
N ALA A 13 -8.00 7.03 2.14
CA ALA A 13 -8.27 8.44 1.85
C ALA A 13 -7.67 8.86 0.49
N PHE A 14 -6.41 8.50 0.23
CA PHE A 14 -5.78 8.80 -1.06
C PHE A 14 -6.35 7.98 -2.23
N GLY A 15 -6.77 6.74 -2.00
CA GLY A 15 -7.48 5.96 -3.01
C GLY A 15 -8.82 6.58 -3.41
N LEU A 16 -9.54 7.15 -2.45
CA LEU A 16 -10.77 7.91 -2.71
C LEU A 16 -10.48 9.21 -3.45
N LEU A 17 -9.43 9.95 -3.06
CA LEU A 17 -9.01 11.15 -3.76
C LEU A 17 -8.72 10.85 -5.24
N ILE A 18 -7.90 9.83 -5.51
CA ILE A 18 -7.63 9.32 -6.86
C ILE A 18 -8.93 9.10 -7.64
N TYR A 19 -9.89 8.38 -7.06
CA TYR A 19 -11.15 8.08 -7.72
C TYR A 19 -11.98 9.33 -8.04
N PHE A 20 -12.03 10.31 -7.12
CA PHE A 20 -12.83 11.52 -7.30
C PHE A 20 -12.16 12.59 -8.15
N THR A 21 -10.83 12.59 -8.28
CA THR A 21 -10.09 13.59 -9.07
C THR A 21 -9.86 13.18 -10.52
N LYS A 22 -10.14 11.93 -10.89
CA LYS A 22 -9.87 11.38 -12.24
C LYS A 22 -10.43 12.23 -13.41
N GLU A 23 -11.57 12.90 -13.21
CA GLU A 23 -12.25 13.71 -14.24
C GLU A 23 -11.74 15.15 -14.32
N ILE A 24 -10.96 15.60 -13.33
CA ILE A 24 -10.37 16.94 -13.31
C ILE A 24 -9.22 17.03 -14.34
N PHE A 25 -8.59 15.89 -14.65
CA PHE A 25 -7.43 15.81 -15.53
C PHE A 25 -7.80 15.19 -16.88
N PRO A 26 -7.03 15.46 -17.95
CA PRO A 26 -7.24 14.82 -19.24
C PRO A 26 -7.19 13.29 -19.12
N ALA A 27 -8.22 12.61 -19.61
CA ALA A 27 -8.28 11.15 -19.56
C ALA A 27 -7.24 10.55 -20.53
N ILE A 28 -6.34 9.73 -19.99
CA ILE A 28 -5.43 8.90 -20.79
C ILE A 28 -5.86 7.44 -20.64
N GLU A 29 -6.64 6.97 -21.61
CA GLU A 29 -7.07 5.58 -21.67
C GLU A 29 -6.07 4.76 -22.48
N ASN A 30 -5.47 3.75 -21.86
CA ASN A 30 -4.60 2.80 -22.53
C ASN A 30 -4.85 1.38 -21.99
N GLN A 31 -5.10 0.42 -22.87
CA GLN A 31 -5.31 -0.97 -22.46
C GLN A 31 -4.10 -1.55 -21.71
N LEU A 32 -2.88 -1.10 -22.05
CA LEU A 32 -1.66 -1.55 -21.38
C LEU A 32 -1.63 -1.10 -19.91
N THR A 33 -2.08 0.12 -19.59
CA THR A 33 -2.07 0.63 -18.21
C THR A 33 -3.05 -0.15 -17.34
N PHE A 34 -4.18 -0.59 -17.91
CA PHE A 34 -5.13 -1.47 -17.22
C PHE A 34 -4.50 -2.81 -16.81
N TYR A 35 -3.84 -3.52 -17.74
CA TYR A 35 -3.20 -4.81 -17.41
C TYR A 35 -2.05 -4.65 -16.42
N VAL A 36 -1.24 -3.59 -16.55
CA VAL A 36 -0.17 -3.27 -15.58
C VAL A 36 -0.78 -2.95 -14.21
N GLY A 37 -1.89 -2.20 -14.18
CA GLY A 37 -2.64 -1.90 -12.95
C GLY A 37 -3.10 -3.17 -12.23
N ILE A 38 -3.64 -4.16 -12.96
CA ILE A 38 -4.03 -5.46 -12.39
C ILE A 38 -2.83 -6.13 -11.72
N LEU A 39 -1.71 -6.23 -12.45
CA LEU A 39 -0.50 -6.86 -11.93
C LEU A 39 0.01 -6.16 -10.66
N LEU A 40 0.06 -4.83 -10.67
CA LEU A 40 0.47 -4.03 -9.51
C LEU A 40 -0.50 -4.17 -8.35
N MET A 41 -1.81 -4.24 -8.59
CA MET A 41 -2.80 -4.44 -7.54
C MET A 41 -2.57 -5.77 -6.81
N PHE A 42 -2.41 -6.87 -7.55
CA PHE A 42 -2.14 -8.18 -6.96
C PHE A 42 -0.79 -8.20 -6.24
N LEU A 43 0.25 -7.60 -6.83
CA LEU A 43 1.58 -7.50 -6.21
C LEU A 43 1.53 -6.71 -4.90
N GLY A 44 0.87 -5.54 -4.90
CA GLY A 44 0.73 -4.69 -3.73
C GLY A 44 -0.04 -5.37 -2.60
N LEU A 45 -1.16 -6.03 -2.92
CA LEU A 45 -1.92 -6.84 -1.96
C LEU A 45 -1.09 -7.99 -1.40
N PHE A 46 -0.36 -8.71 -2.25
CA PHE A 46 0.52 -9.79 -1.83
C PHE A 46 1.61 -9.31 -0.85
N ILE A 47 2.28 -8.20 -1.16
CA ILE A 47 3.30 -7.59 -0.29
C ILE A 47 2.67 -7.16 1.05
N PHE A 48 1.53 -6.47 1.01
CA PHE A 48 0.84 -5.98 2.19
C PHE A 48 0.40 -7.12 3.11
N ILE A 49 -0.29 -8.13 2.57
CA ILE A 49 -0.76 -9.30 3.33
C ILE A 49 0.42 -10.08 3.89
N SER A 50 1.50 -10.25 3.12
CA SER A 50 2.73 -10.91 3.58
C SER A 50 3.38 -10.17 4.76
N ALA A 51 3.35 -8.83 4.75
CA ALA A 51 3.87 -8.03 5.84
C ALA A 51 3.02 -8.18 7.12
N VAL A 52 1.70 -8.08 7.00
CA VAL A 52 0.75 -8.22 8.12
C VAL A 52 0.82 -9.63 8.73
N THR A 53 0.87 -10.67 7.89
CA THR A 53 0.97 -12.07 8.34
C THR A 53 2.30 -12.36 9.02
N SER A 54 3.40 -11.74 8.58
CA SER A 54 4.70 -11.83 9.25
C SER A 54 4.64 -11.29 10.68
N PHE A 55 4.09 -10.09 10.88
CA PHE A 55 3.88 -9.52 12.21
C PHE A 55 2.98 -10.39 13.11
N LYS A 56 1.86 -10.89 12.57
CA LYS A 56 0.98 -11.84 13.28
C LYS A 56 1.74 -13.10 13.70
N SER A 57 2.54 -13.67 12.80
CA SER A 57 3.33 -14.89 13.08
C SER A 57 4.42 -14.66 14.13
N SER A 58 4.99 -13.47 14.17
CA SER A 58 5.98 -13.07 15.18
C SER A 58 5.37 -12.66 16.53
N LYS A 59 4.03 -12.69 16.66
CA LYS A 59 3.27 -12.31 17.87
C LYS A 59 3.67 -10.92 18.39
N THR A 60 3.88 -9.97 17.47
CA THR A 60 4.21 -8.57 17.78
C THR A 60 3.19 -7.64 17.12
N THR A 61 3.19 -6.36 17.48
CA THR A 61 2.17 -5.41 17.01
C THR A 61 2.38 -5.05 15.54
N VAL A 62 1.29 -5.08 14.76
CA VAL A 62 1.23 -4.50 13.41
C VAL A 62 1.05 -2.98 13.48
N ASN A 63 0.58 -2.46 14.61
CA ASN A 63 0.20 -1.05 14.75
C ASN A 63 1.46 -0.17 14.88
N PRO A 64 1.76 0.68 13.88
CA PRO A 64 2.96 1.52 13.90
C PRO A 64 2.83 2.75 14.81
N ILE A 65 1.62 3.03 15.33
CA ILE A 65 1.36 4.21 16.17
C ILE A 65 2.01 4.10 17.55
N ASN A 66 2.09 2.87 18.10
CA ASN A 66 2.68 2.61 19.41
C ASN A 66 3.84 1.61 19.27
N PRO A 67 5.00 2.03 18.76
CA PRO A 67 6.13 1.14 18.51
C PRO A 67 6.67 0.51 19.81
N GLU A 68 6.55 1.16 20.97
CA GLU A 68 6.91 0.56 22.27
C GLU A 68 6.12 -0.71 22.64
N LYS A 69 5.00 -0.99 21.97
CA LYS A 69 4.25 -2.25 22.14
C LYS A 69 4.83 -3.41 21.34
N ALA A 70 5.86 -3.18 20.52
CA ALA A 70 6.53 -4.23 19.77
C ALA A 70 7.38 -5.09 20.70
N THR A 71 7.06 -6.38 20.78
CA THR A 71 7.76 -7.36 21.63
C THR A 71 8.97 -7.99 20.94
N LYS A 72 8.99 -7.96 19.61
CA LYS A 72 10.03 -8.56 18.76
C LYS A 72 10.23 -7.75 17.48
N LEU A 73 11.48 -7.68 17.03
CA LEU A 73 11.83 -7.21 15.70
C LEU A 73 11.58 -8.31 14.66
N VAL A 74 10.91 -7.98 13.56
CA VAL A 74 10.60 -8.92 12.47
C VAL A 74 11.58 -8.69 11.31
N THR A 75 12.45 -9.66 11.05
CA THR A 75 13.45 -9.60 9.97
C THR A 75 13.31 -10.73 8.95
N GLU A 76 12.32 -11.61 9.14
CA GLU A 76 12.10 -12.79 8.30
C GLU A 76 11.12 -12.53 7.14
N LYS A 77 11.10 -13.44 6.15
CA LYS A 77 10.19 -13.39 4.99
C LYS A 77 10.33 -12.08 4.19
N ILE A 78 9.24 -11.36 3.96
CA ILE A 78 9.20 -10.12 3.17
C ILE A 78 10.04 -9.00 3.81
N PHE A 79 10.29 -9.06 5.13
CA PHE A 79 11.13 -8.10 5.84
C PHE A 79 12.65 -8.25 5.56
N LYS A 80 13.07 -9.31 4.84
CA LYS A 80 14.45 -9.45 4.35
C LYS A 80 14.77 -8.48 3.20
N TYR A 81 13.76 -8.08 2.43
CA TYR A 81 13.92 -7.24 1.24
C TYR A 81 13.67 -5.76 1.53
N SER A 82 12.83 -5.45 2.52
CA SER A 82 12.53 -4.07 2.92
C SER A 82 12.26 -4.00 4.41
N ARG A 83 12.65 -2.89 5.04
CA ARG A 83 12.31 -2.61 6.45
C ARG A 83 10.83 -2.21 6.62
N ASN A 84 10.19 -1.75 5.54
CA ASN A 84 8.84 -1.19 5.53
C ASN A 84 7.93 -1.81 4.44
N PRO A 85 7.82 -3.15 4.35
CA PRO A 85 7.09 -3.82 3.27
C PRO A 85 5.58 -3.50 3.29
N MET A 86 5.00 -3.24 4.46
CA MET A 86 3.58 -2.83 4.55
C MET A 86 3.34 -1.53 3.76
N TYR A 87 4.18 -0.52 3.95
CA TYR A 87 4.10 0.76 3.23
C TYR A 87 4.35 0.58 1.74
N LEU A 88 5.32 -0.25 1.37
CA LEU A 88 5.56 -0.59 -0.04
C LEU A 88 4.30 -1.15 -0.70
N GLY A 89 3.65 -2.15 -0.07
CA GLY A 89 2.41 -2.74 -0.60
C GLY A 89 1.29 -1.71 -0.76
N MET A 90 1.10 -0.82 0.22
CA MET A 90 0.08 0.25 0.13
C MET A 90 0.38 1.26 -0.96
N THR A 91 1.64 1.70 -1.12
CA THR A 91 2.04 2.60 -2.21
C THR A 91 1.86 1.95 -3.57
N THR A 92 2.17 0.65 -3.71
CA THR A 92 1.94 -0.11 -4.94
C THR A 92 0.45 -0.21 -5.27
N ILE A 93 -0.42 -0.39 -4.27
CA ILE A 93 -1.88 -0.36 -4.43
C ILE A 93 -2.36 1.03 -4.88
N LEU A 94 -1.85 2.11 -4.31
CA LEU A 94 -2.20 3.46 -4.78
C LEU A 94 -1.76 3.69 -6.23
N GLY A 95 -0.57 3.20 -6.60
CA GLY A 95 -0.09 3.24 -7.98
C GLY A 95 -0.96 2.45 -8.94
N SER A 96 -1.49 1.28 -8.53
CA SER A 96 -2.42 0.54 -9.39
C SER A 96 -3.76 1.24 -9.57
N LEU A 97 -4.30 1.86 -8.51
CA LEU A 97 -5.49 2.70 -8.62
C LEU A 97 -5.27 3.86 -9.59
N ALA A 98 -4.11 4.51 -9.53
CA ALA A 98 -3.78 5.58 -10.47
C ALA A 98 -3.74 5.11 -11.93
N LEU A 99 -3.27 3.89 -12.18
CA LEU A 99 -3.29 3.31 -13.53
C LEU A 99 -4.69 2.90 -13.99
N PHE A 100 -5.61 2.60 -13.07
CA PHE A 100 -6.99 2.26 -13.38
C PHE A 100 -7.87 3.47 -13.67
N PHE A 101 -7.66 4.58 -12.98
CA PHE A 101 -8.52 5.75 -13.08
C PHE A 101 -7.94 6.82 -13.99
N ASN A 102 -6.78 7.40 -13.66
CA ASN A 102 -6.06 8.30 -14.53
C ASN A 102 -4.60 8.47 -14.08
N ILE A 103 -3.66 8.07 -14.93
CA ILE A 103 -2.23 8.22 -14.62
C ILE A 103 -1.85 9.68 -14.32
N ILE A 104 -2.59 10.65 -14.87
CA ILE A 104 -2.44 12.07 -14.56
C ILE A 104 -3.49 12.45 -13.51
N GLY A 105 -3.02 12.69 -12.28
CA GLY A 105 -3.82 13.32 -11.23
C GLY A 105 -4.82 12.41 -10.50
N GLY A 106 -4.89 11.12 -10.83
CA GLY A 106 -5.65 10.12 -10.09
C GLY A 106 -6.32 9.11 -10.99
#